data_AF-A0A2A3DAJ5-F1
#
_entry.id   AF-A0A2A3DAJ5-F1
#
_cell.length_a   1.000
_cell.length_b   1.000
_cell.length_c   1.000
_cell.angle_alpha   90.00
_cell.angle_beta   90.00
_cell.angle_gamma   90.00
#
_symmetry.space_group_name_H-M   'P 1'
#
loop_
_entity.id
_entity.type
_entity.pdbx_description
1 polymer ?
#
loop_
_entity_poly.entity_id
_entity_poly.type
_entity_poly.pdbx_seq_one_letter_code
_entity_poly.pdbx_strand_id
1 'polypeptide(L)'
;MTSPLVLLVPLLRQDYTRLAFGGATLFLGKSRGTINGATTIVQSGDTAGTLSFRALDGSTPASVASIAATVDGAPGAGSMPGKLTFSTTPSGSASATARETIDSNGFHSLVSGSFGRGAPVTKTADFTVATTENWLINNKSDSTCTVTLPAAASFPAERS
;
A
#
# COMPACT_ATOMS: atom_id res chain seq x y z
N MET A 1 -30.16 -58.95 19.25
CA MET A 1 -30.24 -58.22 17.97
C MET A 1 -29.76 -56.80 18.25
N THR A 2 -28.44 -56.63 18.34
CA THR A 2 -27.58 -55.94 17.35
C THR A 2 -27.84 -54.45 17.29
N SER A 3 -27.07 -53.72 18.09
CA SER A 3 -26.88 -52.27 17.99
C SER A 3 -26.13 -51.94 16.70
N PRO A 4 -26.57 -50.95 15.88
CA PRO A 4 -25.69 -50.25 14.97
C PRO A 4 -25.57 -48.79 15.43
N LEU A 5 -24.38 -48.33 15.82
CA LEU A 5 -23.25 -47.94 14.97
C LEU A 5 -23.16 -46.40 15.04
N VAL A 6 -22.19 -45.94 15.82
CA VAL A 6 -21.70 -44.57 15.82
C VAL A 6 -21.24 -44.22 14.41
N LEU A 7 -21.73 -43.12 13.84
CA LEU A 7 -21.06 -42.47 12.71
C LEU A 7 -20.99 -40.94 12.94
N LEU A 8 -19.87 -40.56 13.56
CA LEU A 8 -18.99 -39.45 13.19
C LEU A 8 -19.68 -38.15 12.70
N VAL A 9 -19.62 -37.11 13.54
CA VAL A 9 -19.76 -35.71 13.12
C VAL A 9 -18.65 -35.35 12.12
N PRO A 10 -18.93 -34.75 10.96
CA PRO A 10 -17.99 -33.83 10.32
C PRO A 10 -18.57 -32.42 10.48
N LEU A 11 -18.09 -31.70 11.49
CA LEU A 11 -17.23 -30.54 11.31
C LEU A 11 -17.91 -29.49 10.43
N LEU A 12 -18.44 -28.45 11.07
CA LEU A 12 -18.81 -27.19 10.42
C LEU A 12 -17.56 -26.65 9.71
N ARG A 13 -17.27 -27.12 8.50
CA ARG A 13 -16.26 -26.46 7.67
C ARG A 13 -16.93 -25.19 7.19
N GLN A 14 -16.29 -24.09 7.51
CA GLN A 14 -16.45 -22.83 6.80
C GLN A 14 -16.28 -23.15 5.31
N ASP A 15 -17.38 -23.19 4.57
CA ASP A 15 -17.39 -23.53 3.16
C ASP A 15 -16.79 -22.38 2.36
N TYR A 16 -15.47 -22.40 2.22
CA TYR A 16 -14.79 -21.66 1.17
C TYR A 16 -15.37 -22.14 -0.16
N THR A 17 -15.90 -21.21 -0.96
CA THR A 17 -16.37 -21.48 -2.32
C THR A 17 -15.25 -22.10 -3.14
N ARG A 18 -15.27 -23.42 -3.36
CA ARG A 18 -14.29 -24.18 -4.16
C ARG A 18 -14.50 -24.01 -5.67
N LEU A 19 -14.76 -22.78 -6.12
CA LEU A 19 -14.87 -22.49 -7.55
C LEU A 19 -13.51 -21.98 -8.03
N ALA A 20 -13.02 -22.57 -9.13
CA ALA A 20 -11.66 -22.34 -9.65
C ALA A 20 -11.44 -20.93 -10.22
N PHE A 21 -12.45 -20.07 -10.24
CA PHE A 21 -12.35 -18.70 -10.73
C PHE A 21 -13.25 -17.77 -9.89
N GLY A 22 -12.65 -16.70 -9.36
CA GLY A 22 -13.33 -15.66 -8.58
C GLY A 22 -13.18 -15.79 -7.07
N GLY A 23 -12.62 -14.75 -6.44
CA GLY A 23 -12.51 -14.61 -4.97
C GLY A 23 -13.46 -13.55 -4.41
N ALA A 24 -13.44 -13.37 -3.09
CA ALA A 24 -14.18 -12.29 -2.44
C ALA A 24 -13.74 -10.92 -2.99
N THR A 25 -14.70 -10.08 -3.39
CA THR A 25 -14.46 -8.74 -3.93
C THR A 25 -15.19 -7.69 -3.09
N LEU A 26 -14.52 -6.59 -2.78
CA LEU A 26 -15.13 -5.40 -2.20
C LEU A 26 -15.27 -4.33 -3.28
N PHE A 27 -16.51 -3.92 -3.58
CA PHE A 27 -16.78 -2.83 -4.52
C PHE A 27 -17.20 -1.56 -3.76
N LEU A 28 -16.47 -0.47 -4.00
CA LEU A 28 -16.81 0.86 -3.52
C LEU A 28 -17.02 1.75 -4.75
N GLY A 29 -18.24 2.26 -4.92
CA GLY A 29 -18.62 3.07 -6.07
C GLY A 29 -19.31 4.36 -5.65
N LYS A 30 -19.00 5.44 -6.37
CA LYS A 30 -19.57 6.77 -6.19
C LYS A 30 -20.22 7.22 -7.49
N SER A 31 -21.44 7.74 -7.42
CA SER A 31 -21.99 8.64 -8.43
C SER A 31 -22.27 10.01 -7.80
N ARG A 32 -22.48 11.04 -8.63
CA ARG A 32 -23.01 12.34 -8.17
C ARG A 32 -24.51 12.46 -8.42
N GLY A 33 -25.19 11.33 -8.61
CA GLY A 33 -26.63 11.30 -8.79
C GLY A 33 -27.36 11.77 -7.54
N THR A 34 -28.47 12.50 -7.70
CA THR A 34 -29.32 12.96 -6.60
C THR A 34 -30.50 12.02 -6.31
N ILE A 35 -30.69 11.00 -7.15
CA ILE A 35 -31.72 9.98 -7.00
C ILE A 35 -31.09 8.59 -7.03
N ASN A 36 -31.78 7.60 -6.44
CA ASN A 36 -31.35 6.21 -6.48
C ASN A 36 -31.28 5.69 -7.92
N GLY A 37 -30.14 5.06 -8.26
CA GLY A 37 -29.89 4.54 -9.60
C GLY A 37 -29.35 5.55 -10.61
N ALA A 38 -29.21 6.84 -10.25
CA ALA A 38 -28.60 7.81 -11.16
C ALA A 38 -27.11 7.53 -11.39
N THR A 39 -26.70 7.59 -12.65
CA THR A 39 -25.35 7.32 -13.13
C THR A 39 -24.56 8.60 -13.43
N THR A 40 -24.92 9.71 -12.78
CA THR A 40 -24.22 10.99 -12.97
C THR A 40 -22.74 10.83 -12.65
N ILE A 41 -21.90 11.20 -13.61
CA ILE A 41 -20.45 11.05 -13.54
C ILE A 41 -19.86 11.80 -12.34
N VAL A 42 -18.82 11.21 -11.75
CA VAL A 42 -17.95 11.86 -10.76
C VAL A 42 -17.14 12.99 -11.38
N GLN A 43 -16.43 13.77 -10.57
CA GLN A 43 -15.53 14.84 -10.99
C GLN A 43 -14.09 14.55 -10.52
N SER A 44 -13.11 15.22 -11.12
CA SER A 44 -11.73 15.19 -10.63
C SER A 44 -11.68 15.57 -9.15
N GLY A 45 -10.95 14.78 -8.35
CA GLY A 45 -10.85 14.94 -6.90
C GLY A 45 -11.96 14.25 -6.10
N ASP A 46 -13.01 13.71 -6.72
CA ASP A 46 -14.00 12.92 -6.00
C ASP A 46 -13.39 11.63 -5.46
N THR A 47 -13.66 11.30 -4.20
CA THR A 47 -13.31 10.01 -3.60
C THR A 47 -14.32 8.95 -4.00
N ALA A 48 -13.86 7.90 -4.68
CA ALA A 48 -14.66 6.73 -5.03
C ALA A 48 -14.90 5.83 -3.80
N GLY A 49 -13.90 5.71 -2.93
CA GLY A 49 -14.00 4.95 -1.69
C GLY A 49 -12.75 5.08 -0.81
N THR A 50 -12.91 4.77 0.48
CA THR A 50 -11.82 4.76 1.45
C THR A 50 -11.94 3.53 2.33
N LEU A 51 -10.86 2.76 2.44
CA LEU A 51 -10.67 1.79 3.52
C LEU A 51 -10.02 2.52 4.70
N SER A 52 -10.72 2.57 5.84
CA SER A 52 -10.30 3.31 7.02
C SER A 52 -10.06 2.37 8.19
N PHE A 53 -8.85 2.42 8.75
CA PHE A 53 -8.44 1.64 9.91
C PHE A 53 -8.45 2.55 11.14
N ARG A 54 -9.22 2.19 12.16
CA ARG A 54 -9.43 3.00 13.37
C ARG A 54 -9.29 2.14 14.61
N ALA A 55 -8.87 2.75 15.71
CA ALA A 55 -8.76 2.12 17.03
C ALA A 55 -9.16 3.12 18.12
N LEU A 56 -9.55 2.64 19.31
CA LEU A 56 -9.77 3.53 20.45
C LEU A 56 -8.43 4.01 21.02
N ASP A 57 -8.32 5.31 21.26
CA ASP A 57 -7.14 5.95 21.87
C ASP A 57 -7.22 6.02 23.41
N GLY A 58 -8.25 5.43 24.00
CA GLY A 58 -8.58 5.53 25.43
C GLY A 58 -9.78 6.44 25.73
N SER A 59 -10.27 7.19 24.74
CA SER A 59 -11.49 8.00 24.86
C SER A 59 -12.38 7.91 23.62
N THR A 60 -11.80 8.08 22.41
CA THR A 60 -12.56 8.12 21.15
C THR A 60 -11.90 7.26 20.06
N PRO A 61 -12.65 6.85 19.02
CA PRO A 61 -12.03 6.13 17.91
C PRO A 61 -11.16 7.07 17.06
N ALA A 62 -9.84 6.88 17.11
CA ALA A 62 -8.84 7.63 16.37
C ALA A 62 -8.48 6.94 15.03
N SER A 63 -7.98 7.73 14.08
CA SER A 63 -7.50 7.22 12.78
C SER A 63 -6.11 6.59 12.95
N VAL A 64 -5.94 5.35 12.46
CA VAL A 64 -4.65 4.65 12.48
C VAL A 64 -3.98 4.73 11.11
N ALA A 65 -4.72 4.41 10.06
CA ALA A 65 -4.27 4.42 8.67
C ALA A 65 -5.47 4.43 7.71
N SER A 66 -5.23 4.77 6.45
CA SER A 66 -6.25 4.66 5.41
C SER A 66 -5.68 4.41 4.03
N ILE A 67 -6.51 3.84 3.16
CA ILE A 67 -6.27 3.72 1.71
C ILE A 67 -7.47 4.35 1.01
N ALA A 68 -7.22 5.38 0.21
CA ALA A 68 -8.28 6.11 -0.50
C ALA A 68 -8.08 6.04 -2.01
N ALA A 69 -9.16 5.81 -2.75
CA ALA A 69 -9.22 5.88 -4.20
C ALA A 69 -9.94 7.16 -4.63
N THR A 70 -9.26 8.01 -5.41
CA THR A 70 -9.78 9.30 -5.87
C THR A 70 -9.70 9.42 -7.39
N VAL A 71 -10.63 10.13 -8.00
CA VAL A 71 -10.57 10.49 -9.43
C VAL A 71 -9.43 11.45 -9.65
N ASP A 72 -8.51 11.13 -10.57
CA ASP A 72 -7.23 11.82 -10.77
C ASP A 72 -7.07 12.26 -12.22
N GLY A 73 -7.89 13.23 -12.61
CA GLY A 73 -8.02 13.70 -13.99
C GLY A 73 -9.48 13.93 -14.37
N ALA A 74 -9.71 14.28 -15.63
CA ALA A 74 -11.07 14.45 -16.15
C ALA A 74 -11.72 13.07 -16.41
N PRO A 75 -12.81 12.70 -15.71
CA PRO A 75 -13.53 11.47 -16.00
C PRO A 75 -14.37 11.60 -17.28
N GLY A 76 -14.55 10.49 -17.98
CA GLY A 76 -15.35 10.39 -19.20
C GLY A 76 -16.02 9.03 -19.35
N ALA A 77 -16.86 8.89 -20.37
CA ALA A 77 -17.45 7.59 -20.69
C ALA A 77 -16.35 6.56 -21.00
N GLY A 78 -16.26 5.49 -20.21
CA GLY A 78 -15.22 4.47 -20.34
C GLY A 78 -13.81 4.90 -19.88
N SER A 79 -13.65 6.11 -19.33
CA SER A 79 -12.37 6.62 -18.84
C SER A 79 -12.51 7.14 -17.41
N MET A 80 -11.85 6.47 -16.47
CA MET A 80 -11.91 6.80 -15.05
C MET A 80 -10.50 6.82 -14.47
N PRO A 81 -9.69 7.86 -14.76
CA PRO A 81 -8.34 7.96 -14.23
C PRO A 81 -8.41 8.02 -12.70
N GLY A 82 -7.69 7.12 -12.05
CA GLY A 82 -7.75 6.93 -10.60
C GLY A 82 -6.38 7.07 -9.96
N LYS A 83 -6.36 7.58 -8.72
CA LYS A 83 -5.20 7.63 -7.85
C LYS A 83 -5.48 6.89 -6.55
N LEU A 84 -4.51 6.13 -6.09
CA LEU A 84 -4.50 5.55 -4.75
C LEU A 84 -3.61 6.39 -3.83
N THR A 85 -4.07 6.62 -2.61
CA THR A 85 -3.30 7.29 -1.55
C THR A 85 -3.27 6.41 -0.31
N PHE A 86 -2.07 6.11 0.18
CA PHE A 86 -1.82 5.39 1.41
C PHE A 86 -1.43 6.37 2.51
N SER A 87 -2.14 6.35 3.63
CA SER A 87 -1.94 7.28 4.74
C SER A 87 -1.71 6.56 6.06
N THR A 88 -0.83 7.10 6.90
CA THR A 88 -0.58 6.62 8.27
C THR A 88 -0.63 7.77 9.26
N THR A 89 -1.06 7.52 10.49
CA THR A 89 -1.04 8.51 11.56
C THR A 89 0.34 8.51 12.25
N PRO A 90 1.11 9.62 12.18
CA PRO A 90 2.37 9.72 12.93
C PRO A 90 2.14 9.65 14.43
N SER A 91 3.14 9.18 15.18
CA SER A 91 3.11 9.21 16.65
C SER A 91 2.88 10.64 17.16
N GLY A 92 1.96 10.78 18.11
CA GLY A 92 1.56 12.09 18.66
C GLY A 92 0.62 12.91 17.77
N SER A 93 0.16 12.38 16.63
CA SER A 93 -0.85 13.02 15.78
C SER A 93 -2.24 12.38 15.99
N ALA A 94 -3.28 13.19 15.87
CA ALA A 94 -4.67 12.72 15.80
C ALA A 94 -5.14 12.44 14.35
N SER A 95 -4.36 12.86 13.35
CA SER A 95 -4.73 12.82 11.93
C SER A 95 -3.73 12.02 11.10
N ALA A 96 -4.27 11.24 10.16
CA ALA A 96 -3.47 10.50 9.19
C ALA A 96 -2.80 11.45 8.18
N THR A 97 -1.60 11.10 7.75
CA THR A 97 -0.80 11.82 6.74
C THR A 97 -0.56 10.91 5.55
N ALA A 98 -0.73 11.44 4.33
CA ALA A 98 -0.40 10.73 3.09
C ALA A 98 1.10 10.41 3.03
N ARG A 99 1.45 9.14 2.77
CA ARG A 99 2.82 8.64 2.69
C ARG A 99 3.21 8.27 1.27
N GLU A 100 2.35 7.53 0.59
CA GLU A 100 2.57 7.05 -0.77
C GLU A 100 1.33 7.31 -1.64
N THR A 101 1.56 7.60 -2.91
CA THR A 101 0.51 7.66 -3.92
C THR A 101 0.90 6.89 -5.17
N ILE A 102 -0.09 6.34 -5.85
CA ILE A 102 0.00 5.83 -7.23
C ILE A 102 -0.98 6.64 -8.06
N ASP A 103 -0.49 7.47 -8.97
CA ASP A 103 -1.31 8.35 -9.80
C ASP A 103 -1.92 7.63 -11.02
N SER A 104 -2.75 8.35 -11.78
CA SER A 104 -3.41 7.78 -12.96
C SER A 104 -2.46 7.45 -14.13
N ASN A 105 -1.22 7.92 -14.10
CA ASN A 105 -0.16 7.54 -15.04
C ASN A 105 0.65 6.33 -14.57
N GLY A 106 0.37 5.81 -13.37
CA GLY A 106 1.09 4.70 -12.77
C GLY A 106 2.37 5.11 -12.04
N PHE A 107 2.59 6.39 -11.78
CA PHE A 107 3.75 6.83 -11.01
C PHE A 107 3.54 6.60 -9.52
N HIS A 108 4.45 5.81 -8.93
CA HIS A 108 4.59 5.68 -7.49
C HIS A 108 5.38 6.88 -6.94
N SER A 109 4.82 7.59 -5.97
CA SER A 109 5.47 8.72 -5.32
C SER A 109 5.39 8.59 -3.81
N LEU A 110 6.52 8.83 -3.15
CA LEU A 110 6.60 8.94 -1.70
C LEU A 110 6.38 10.40 -1.33
N VAL A 111 5.15 10.73 -0.93
CA VAL A 111 4.68 12.09 -0.64
C VAL A 111 5.30 12.61 0.66
N SER A 112 5.50 11.73 1.64
CA SER A 112 6.18 12.08 2.89
C SER A 112 6.83 10.85 3.50
N GLY A 113 7.88 11.08 4.30
CA GLY A 113 8.72 10.01 4.83
C GLY A 113 9.94 9.79 3.93
N SER A 114 10.48 8.57 3.98
CA SER A 114 11.69 8.20 3.25
C SER A 114 11.65 6.70 2.96
N PHE A 115 12.23 6.29 1.83
CA PHE A 115 12.48 4.88 1.53
C PHE A 115 13.52 4.24 2.48
N GLY A 116 14.30 5.06 3.20
CA GLY A 116 15.25 4.64 4.23
C GLY A 116 14.88 5.14 5.64
N ARG A 117 15.19 4.35 6.66
CA ARG A 117 15.06 4.75 8.09
C ARG A 117 16.14 5.74 8.55
N GLY A 118 17.03 6.19 7.68
CA GLY A 118 18.16 7.07 8.00
C GLY A 118 18.47 8.04 6.86
N ALA A 119 19.25 9.08 7.18
CA ALA A 119 19.75 10.02 6.19
C ALA A 119 20.63 9.32 5.14
N PRO A 120 20.65 9.80 3.89
CA PRO A 120 21.61 9.30 2.90
C PRO A 120 23.03 9.40 3.45
N VAL A 121 23.83 8.35 3.26
CA VAL A 121 25.25 8.41 3.60
C VAL A 121 26.00 9.08 2.45
N THR A 122 26.46 10.31 2.67
CA THR A 122 27.28 11.03 1.69
C THR A 122 28.72 10.52 1.74
N LYS A 123 29.19 10.00 0.62
CA LYS A 123 30.58 9.56 0.44
C LYS A 123 31.34 10.65 -0.29
N THR A 124 32.42 11.15 0.32
CA THR A 124 33.29 12.21 -0.23
C THR A 124 34.64 11.69 -0.72
N ALA A 125 34.86 10.37 -0.63
CA ALA A 125 36.06 9.67 -1.07
C ALA A 125 35.66 8.34 -1.71
N ASP A 126 36.65 7.58 -2.21
CA ASP A 126 36.42 6.17 -2.58
C ASP A 126 35.88 5.39 -1.38
N PHE A 127 34.92 4.50 -1.62
CA PHE A 127 34.19 3.86 -0.54
C PHE A 127 33.89 2.39 -0.82
N THR A 128 33.77 1.62 0.25
CA THR A 128 33.16 0.28 0.21
C THR A 128 31.70 0.42 0.63
N VAL A 129 30.79 -0.19 -0.13
CA VAL A 129 29.38 -0.26 0.24
C VAL A 129 29.24 -1.20 1.44
N ALA A 130 28.76 -0.69 2.58
CA ALA A 130 28.48 -1.54 3.72
C ALA A 130 27.19 -2.35 3.49
N THR A 131 27.08 -3.55 4.08
CA THR A 131 25.87 -4.39 3.97
C THR A 131 24.63 -3.77 4.61
N THR A 132 24.81 -2.71 5.40
CA THR A 132 23.75 -1.92 6.04
C THR A 132 23.38 -0.65 5.26
N GLU A 133 24.13 -0.29 4.23
CA GLU A 133 23.90 0.92 3.44
C GLU A 133 22.96 0.61 2.26
N ASN A 134 21.80 1.26 2.24
CA ASN A 134 20.83 1.17 1.14
C ASN A 134 20.49 2.54 0.53
N TRP A 135 21.10 3.62 1.04
CA TRP A 135 20.93 4.97 0.51
C TRP A 135 22.25 5.74 0.57
N LEU A 136 22.89 5.88 -0.59
CA LEU A 136 24.23 6.46 -0.74
C LEU A 136 24.18 7.65 -1.69
N ILE A 137 24.91 8.73 -1.36
CA ILE A 137 25.18 9.85 -2.27
C ILE A 137 26.68 9.86 -2.55
N ASN A 138 27.07 9.70 -3.81
CA ASN A 138 28.44 9.90 -4.22
C ASN A 138 28.67 11.39 -4.50
N ASN A 139 29.39 12.06 -3.59
CA ASN A 139 29.79 13.46 -3.70
C ASN A 139 31.31 13.61 -3.68
N LYS A 140 32.03 12.63 -4.23
CA LYS A 140 33.48 12.72 -4.41
C LYS A 140 33.78 13.78 -5.47
N SER A 141 34.67 14.71 -5.16
CA SER A 141 35.03 15.83 -6.05
C SER A 141 36.04 15.48 -7.15
N ASP A 142 36.69 14.32 -7.05
CA ASP A 142 37.68 13.86 -8.02
C ASP A 142 37.03 13.39 -9.33
N SER A 143 37.80 13.36 -10.42
CA SER A 143 37.33 12.91 -11.74
C SER A 143 36.95 11.42 -11.79
N THR A 144 37.33 10.63 -10.78
CA THR A 144 36.98 9.21 -10.66
C THR A 144 36.60 8.84 -9.23
N CYS A 145 35.60 7.97 -9.07
CA CYS A 145 35.27 7.34 -7.80
C CYS A 145 35.36 5.81 -7.93
N THR A 146 36.17 5.20 -7.06
CA THR A 146 36.25 3.75 -6.89
C THR A 146 35.22 3.33 -5.85
N VAL A 147 34.28 2.48 -6.25
CA VAL A 147 33.28 1.87 -5.36
C VAL A 147 33.58 0.39 -5.23
N THR A 148 33.96 -0.03 -4.03
CA THR A 148 34.15 -1.45 -3.71
C THR A 148 32.82 -2.03 -3.27
N LEU A 149 32.30 -2.98 -4.03
CA LEU A 149 31.12 -3.74 -3.63
C LEU A 149 31.53 -4.84 -2.63
N PRO A 150 30.71 -5.13 -1.61
CA PRO A 150 30.98 -6.24 -0.70
C PRO A 150 30.90 -7.57 -1.48
N ALA A 151 31.61 -8.59 -1.00
CA ALA A 151 31.70 -9.88 -1.68
C ALA A 151 30.30 -10.45 -1.95
N ALA A 152 30.07 -11.06 -3.12
CA ALA A 152 28.75 -11.59 -3.51
C ALA A 152 28.14 -12.55 -2.46
N ALA A 153 28.99 -13.29 -1.74
CA ALA A 153 28.58 -14.19 -0.65
C ALA A 153 27.96 -13.48 0.58
N SER A 154 28.09 -12.15 0.67
CA SER A 154 27.48 -11.33 1.74
C SER A 154 26.03 -10.94 1.47
N PHE A 155 25.51 -11.19 0.26
CA PHE A 155 24.10 -11.09 -0.06
C PHE A 155 23.52 -12.51 -0.12
N PRO A 156 22.77 -12.96 0.90
CA PRO A 156 22.04 -14.22 0.78
C PRO A 156 21.14 -14.11 -0.46
N ALA A 157 21.21 -15.11 -1.33
CA ALA A 157 20.37 -15.16 -2.53
C ALA A 157 18.91 -15.34 -2.11
N GLU A 158 18.22 -14.26 -1.78
CA GLU A 158 16.81 -14.27 -1.46
C GLU A 158 16.06 -13.40 -2.46
N ARG A 159 15.81 -14.00 -3.62
CA ARG A 159 14.60 -13.72 -4.39
C ARG A 159 13.80 -15.02 -4.47
N SER A 160 12.93 -15.22 -3.48
CA SER A 160 11.66 -15.93 -3.66
C SER A 160 10.55 -14.89 -3.74
#